data_AF-W9XDL9-F1
#
_entry.id   AF-W9XDL9-F1
#
_cell.length_a   1.000
_cell.length_b   1.000
_cell.length_c   1.000
_cell.angle_alpha   90.00
_cell.angle_beta   90.00
_cell.angle_gamma   90.00
#
_symmetry.space_group_name_H-M   'P 1'
#
loop_
_entity.id
_entity.type
_entity.pdbx_description
1 polymer ?
#
loop_
_entity_poly.entity_id
_entity_poly.type
_entity_poly.pdbx_seq_one_letter_code
_entity_poly.pdbx_strand_id
1 'polypeptide(L)'
;MGVQVNGITPMNEPLNYQGGYPCMFLDPVDAASLIAQGLGQAMHDRGVILMAYDHNTDQPVYPARVIQGTGGEGALTDAAAWHCCAGPVANYSVMSDFHYAFPNTLQFMTECSNYLPQSGSWNFEVASNFIPPVTHGASAAAMWVMATDQEYGPHSPYGGCAGYQGSVIVNSSTQYTLTNDYYMVGQFSRFVRRGSVSYRILGDGNEGDARQDNQFYTMTVRNPDSSWAVIMTNNIGSDQDVVVGFNNSETDMWQGTVPNATVVPWLLPPQGVGAAPPAAPYANGTASTTQGGSGVGAVCSTASTSSSSSSSASSTSTLELVPKTTHTIASSAPTSSSHGTSDDVDEPRMRQG
;
A
#
# COMPACT_ATOMS: atom_id res chain seq x y z
N MET A 1 26.71 8.37 8.30
CA MET A 1 25.57 8.30 7.37
C MET A 1 24.29 8.47 8.19
N GLY A 2 23.49 9.50 7.94
CA GLY A 2 22.29 9.84 8.72
C GLY A 2 21.01 9.14 8.24
N VAL A 3 21.12 7.88 7.81
CA VAL A 3 19.98 7.08 7.32
C VAL A 3 19.55 6.12 8.42
N GLN A 4 18.28 6.19 8.83
CA GLN A 4 17.69 5.25 9.76
C GLN A 4 17.22 4.01 9.01
N VAL A 5 17.68 2.82 9.41
CA VAL A 5 17.13 1.55 8.93
C VAL A 5 15.96 1.18 9.84
N ASN A 6 14.78 0.99 9.27
CA ASN A 6 13.58 0.65 10.03
C ASN A 6 13.35 -0.85 10.18
N GLY A 7 13.80 -1.64 9.22
CA GLY A 7 13.71 -3.09 9.27
C GLY A 7 14.61 -3.74 8.23
N ILE A 8 14.87 -5.04 8.42
CA ILE A 8 15.64 -5.87 7.51
C ILE A 8 15.00 -7.26 7.37
N THR A 9 15.34 -7.94 6.29
CA THR A 9 15.13 -9.38 6.10
C THR A 9 16.51 -10.08 6.12
N PRO A 10 16.61 -11.34 6.56
CA PRO A 10 17.89 -12.06 6.55
C PRO A 10 18.43 -12.29 5.13
N MET A 11 17.53 -12.44 4.15
CA MET A 11 17.85 -12.74 2.77
C MET A 11 16.66 -12.38 1.88
N ASN A 12 16.94 -11.71 0.76
CA ASN A 12 15.96 -11.51 -0.31
C ASN A 12 15.68 -12.85 -1.01
N GLU A 13 14.41 -13.21 -1.17
CA GLU A 13 13.96 -14.41 -1.87
C GLU A 13 14.76 -15.68 -1.49
N PRO A 14 14.76 -16.11 -0.22
CA PRO A 14 15.63 -17.17 0.30
C PRO A 14 15.43 -18.55 -0.34
N LEU A 15 14.35 -18.74 -1.10
CA LEU A 15 14.08 -19.99 -1.84
C LEU A 15 14.45 -19.88 -3.32
N ASN A 16 14.97 -18.72 -3.73
CA ASN A 16 15.48 -18.46 -5.06
C ASN A 16 17.00 -18.58 -5.05
N TYR A 17 17.53 -19.56 -5.78
CA TYR A 17 18.95 -19.92 -5.77
C TYR A 17 19.51 -20.08 -7.19
N GLN A 18 18.89 -19.40 -8.15
CA GLN A 18 19.32 -19.42 -9.54
C GLN A 18 20.57 -18.55 -9.72
N GLY A 19 21.60 -19.08 -10.38
CA GLY A 19 22.79 -18.29 -10.73
C GLY A 19 22.47 -17.17 -11.72
N GLY A 20 23.18 -16.04 -11.64
CA GLY A 20 23.04 -14.92 -12.59
C GLY A 20 22.73 -13.55 -11.95
N TYR A 21 22.34 -13.54 -10.68
CA TYR A 21 22.21 -12.36 -9.84
C TYR A 21 22.48 -12.77 -8.38
N PRO A 22 22.72 -11.80 -7.45
CA PRO A 22 23.01 -12.12 -6.06
C PRO A 22 21.84 -12.85 -5.40
N CYS A 23 22.02 -14.15 -5.14
CA CYS A 23 21.05 -15.00 -4.47
C CYS A 23 21.77 -15.98 -3.53
N MET A 24 21.05 -16.51 -2.56
CA MET A 24 21.54 -17.46 -1.58
C MET A 24 20.35 -18.25 -1.05
N PHE A 25 20.41 -19.57 -1.21
CA PHE A 25 19.43 -20.43 -0.56
C PHE A 25 19.58 -20.32 0.96
N LEU A 26 18.47 -20.07 1.65
CA LEU A 26 18.41 -20.04 3.10
C LEU A 26 17.13 -20.75 3.54
N ASP A 27 17.25 -21.98 4.04
CA ASP A 27 16.09 -22.72 4.55
C ASP A 27 15.49 -22.02 5.79
N PRO A 28 14.20 -22.23 6.10
CA PRO A 28 13.57 -21.58 7.26
C PRO A 28 14.19 -21.97 8.61
N VAL A 29 14.78 -23.17 8.75
CA VAL A 29 15.44 -23.60 10.00
C VAL A 29 16.79 -22.87 10.19
N ASP A 30 17.56 -22.72 9.12
CA ASP A 30 18.81 -21.96 9.10
C ASP A 30 18.54 -20.47 9.29
N ALA A 31 17.49 -19.91 8.67
CA ALA A 31 17.05 -18.54 8.92
C ALA A 31 16.69 -18.34 10.40
N ALA A 32 15.89 -19.23 10.99
CA ALA A 32 15.56 -19.18 12.41
C ALA A 32 16.81 -19.26 13.30
N SER A 33 17.75 -20.13 12.95
CA SER A 33 19.01 -20.31 13.68
C SER A 33 19.89 -19.05 13.61
N LEU A 34 20.04 -18.45 12.43
CA LEU A 34 20.76 -17.19 12.24
C LEU A 34 20.16 -16.06 13.10
N ILE A 35 18.83 -15.97 13.10
CA ILE A 35 18.09 -15.01 13.92
C ILE A 35 18.32 -15.28 15.42
N ALA A 36 18.12 -16.51 15.87
CA ALA A 36 18.21 -16.91 17.27
C ALA A 36 19.63 -16.81 17.85
N GLN A 37 20.66 -17.05 17.04
CA GLN A 37 22.06 -17.04 17.49
C GLN A 37 22.64 -15.63 17.66
N GLY A 38 21.97 -14.59 17.16
CA GLY A 38 22.37 -13.22 17.46
C GLY A 38 21.76 -12.13 16.59
N LEU A 39 21.34 -12.43 15.36
CA LEU A 39 20.83 -11.39 14.46
C LEU A 39 19.57 -10.71 15.04
N GLY A 40 18.64 -11.48 15.62
CA GLY A 40 17.40 -10.94 16.18
C GLY A 40 17.66 -9.94 17.31
N GLN A 41 18.41 -10.36 18.33
CA GLN A 41 18.73 -9.48 19.46
C GLN A 41 19.53 -8.26 19.00
N ALA A 42 20.47 -8.44 18.07
CA ALA A 42 21.25 -7.32 17.54
C ALA A 42 20.38 -6.28 16.82
N MET A 43 19.32 -6.69 16.13
CA MET A 43 18.37 -5.77 15.49
C MET A 43 17.46 -5.08 16.50
N HIS A 44 16.94 -5.84 17.48
CA HIS A 44 16.11 -5.31 18.56
C HIS A 44 16.84 -4.26 19.40
N ASP A 45 18.11 -4.50 19.75
CA ASP A 45 18.95 -3.53 20.47
C ASP A 45 19.11 -2.20 19.72
N ARG A 46 18.88 -2.20 18.40
CA ARG A 46 18.95 -1.02 17.52
C ARG A 46 17.57 -0.47 17.15
N GLY A 47 16.48 -1.08 17.63
CA GLY A 47 15.11 -0.73 17.25
C GLY A 47 14.80 -1.01 15.78
N VAL A 48 15.50 -1.97 15.17
CA VAL A 48 15.28 -2.41 13.78
C VAL A 48 14.37 -3.63 13.79
N ILE A 49 13.30 -3.59 13.01
CA ILE A 49 12.35 -4.70 12.86
C ILE A 49 13.00 -5.83 12.05
N LEU A 50 12.90 -7.05 12.54
CA LEU A 50 13.35 -8.23 11.81
C LEU A 50 12.17 -8.94 11.14
N MET A 51 12.22 -9.04 9.81
CA MET A 51 11.15 -9.61 9.01
C MET A 51 11.57 -10.97 8.47
N ALA A 52 10.73 -11.99 8.67
CA ALA A 52 10.93 -13.31 8.08
C ALA A 52 10.56 -13.33 6.60
N TYR A 53 11.15 -14.30 5.89
CA TYR A 53 10.80 -14.71 4.53
C TYR A 53 11.26 -13.81 3.38
N ASP A 54 10.54 -12.76 3.02
CA ASP A 54 10.89 -11.87 1.88
C ASP A 54 10.82 -12.58 0.52
N HIS A 55 9.71 -13.27 0.28
CA HIS A 55 9.49 -14.02 -0.96
C HIS A 55 7.99 -14.24 -1.21
N ASN A 56 7.65 -15.03 -2.23
CA ASN A 56 6.32 -15.07 -2.80
C ASN A 56 5.25 -15.72 -1.90
N THR A 57 3.97 -15.42 -2.15
CA THR A 57 2.84 -15.99 -1.38
C THR A 57 2.66 -17.53 -1.48
N ASP A 58 3.51 -18.25 -2.20
CA ASP A 58 3.37 -19.68 -2.49
C ASP A 58 3.98 -20.60 -1.43
N GLN A 59 4.90 -20.11 -0.56
CA GLN A 59 5.45 -20.87 0.57
C GLN A 59 5.17 -20.23 1.94
N PRO A 60 3.88 -20.05 2.34
CA PRO A 60 3.52 -19.39 3.60
C PRO A 60 3.98 -20.13 4.86
N VAL A 61 4.37 -21.41 4.73
CA VAL A 61 4.96 -22.19 5.82
C VAL A 61 6.35 -21.69 6.22
N TYR A 62 7.09 -21.02 5.31
CA TYR A 62 8.42 -20.50 5.60
C TYR A 62 8.42 -19.48 6.75
N PRO A 63 7.71 -18.33 6.67
CA PRO A 63 7.71 -17.35 7.75
C PRO A 63 7.15 -17.93 9.05
N ALA A 64 6.16 -18.83 8.97
CA ALA A 64 5.60 -19.51 10.12
C ALA A 64 6.65 -20.34 10.89
N ARG A 65 7.48 -21.10 10.17
CA ARG A 65 8.58 -21.89 10.76
C ARG A 65 9.66 -21.00 11.36
N VAL A 66 10.00 -19.89 10.69
CA VAL A 66 10.97 -18.93 11.24
C VAL A 66 10.50 -18.39 12.57
N ILE A 67 9.27 -17.86 12.64
CA ILE A 67 8.70 -17.28 13.86
C ILE A 67 8.65 -18.32 14.99
N GLN A 68 8.25 -19.55 14.70
CA GLN A 68 8.25 -20.63 15.71
C GLN A 68 9.67 -20.96 16.19
N GLY A 69 10.64 -21.02 15.27
CA GLY A 69 12.04 -21.31 15.58
C GLY A 69 12.76 -20.18 16.33
N THR A 70 12.20 -18.96 16.31
CA THR A 70 12.78 -17.78 16.96
C THR A 70 12.10 -17.42 18.29
N GLY A 71 11.28 -18.34 18.84
CA GLY A 71 10.64 -18.20 20.14
C GLY A 71 9.19 -17.69 20.10
N GLY A 72 8.60 -17.57 18.91
CA GLY A 72 7.24 -17.07 18.70
C GLY A 72 7.18 -15.61 18.26
N GLU A 73 5.96 -15.09 18.14
CA GLU A 73 5.70 -13.74 17.63
C GLU A 73 6.39 -12.66 18.46
N GLY A 74 7.17 -11.79 17.81
CA GLY A 74 7.84 -10.66 18.45
C GLY A 74 8.98 -11.05 19.41
N ALA A 75 9.30 -12.34 19.57
CA ALA A 75 10.39 -12.78 20.42
C ALA A 75 11.75 -12.33 19.86
N LEU A 76 12.02 -12.72 18.62
CA LEU A 76 13.18 -12.26 17.83
C LEU A 76 12.82 -11.99 16.37
N THR A 77 11.53 -12.08 16.02
CA THR A 77 11.02 -11.86 14.65
C THR A 77 9.70 -11.14 14.76
N ASP A 78 9.61 -9.99 14.09
CA ASP A 78 8.55 -9.00 14.31
C ASP A 78 7.52 -8.98 13.18
N ALA A 79 7.93 -9.44 11.99
CA ALA A 79 7.11 -9.37 10.79
C ALA A 79 7.36 -10.55 9.83
N ALA A 80 6.50 -10.67 8.83
CA ALA A 80 6.71 -11.42 7.61
C ALA A 80 6.71 -10.48 6.39
N ALA A 81 7.65 -10.71 5.47
CA ALA A 81 7.78 -10.00 4.21
C ALA A 81 7.35 -10.91 3.05
N TRP A 82 6.63 -10.35 2.08
CA TRP A 82 5.99 -11.05 0.98
C TRP A 82 6.26 -10.36 -0.36
N HIS A 83 6.40 -11.16 -1.41
CA HIS A 83 6.47 -10.72 -2.81
C HIS A 83 5.25 -11.22 -3.60
N CYS A 84 4.97 -10.63 -4.77
CA CYS A 84 3.83 -11.02 -5.62
C CYS A 84 4.19 -11.84 -6.88
N CYS A 85 5.44 -12.32 -7.02
CA CYS A 85 5.93 -13.00 -8.22
C CYS A 85 5.52 -14.49 -8.33
N ALA A 86 4.54 -14.98 -7.56
CA ALA A 86 4.06 -16.37 -7.62
C ALA A 86 2.93 -16.57 -8.65
N GLY A 87 3.07 -17.58 -9.51
CA GLY A 87 2.02 -18.00 -10.46
C GLY A 87 1.67 -16.90 -11.50
N PRO A 88 0.60 -17.04 -12.32
CA PRO A 88 0.17 -15.93 -13.17
C PRO A 88 -0.28 -14.72 -12.33
N VAL A 89 -0.74 -14.94 -11.08
CA VAL A 89 -1.10 -13.92 -10.09
C VAL A 89 -0.90 -14.48 -8.67
N ALA A 90 -0.40 -13.65 -7.74
CA ALA A 90 -0.22 -13.99 -6.32
C ALA A 90 -1.53 -14.36 -5.61
N ASN A 91 -1.44 -15.24 -4.61
CA ASN A 91 -2.60 -15.58 -3.77
C ASN A 91 -2.55 -14.84 -2.43
N TYR A 92 -3.23 -13.69 -2.35
CA TYR A 92 -3.25 -12.87 -1.14
C TYR A 92 -4.04 -13.46 0.03
N SER A 93 -4.89 -14.47 -0.19
CA SER A 93 -5.65 -15.11 0.90
C SER A 93 -4.73 -15.75 1.96
N VAL A 94 -3.54 -16.19 1.56
CA VAL A 94 -2.56 -16.79 2.48
C VAL A 94 -2.11 -15.81 3.56
N MET A 95 -2.12 -14.50 3.26
CA MET A 95 -1.75 -13.47 4.22
C MET A 95 -2.83 -13.32 5.30
N SER A 96 -4.10 -13.56 4.97
CA SER A 96 -5.17 -13.65 5.97
C SER A 96 -5.04 -14.91 6.82
N ASP A 97 -4.76 -16.06 6.22
CA ASP A 97 -4.52 -17.31 6.96
C ASP A 97 -3.32 -17.17 7.91
N PHE A 98 -2.24 -16.57 7.41
CA PHE A 98 -1.06 -16.24 8.20
C PHE A 98 -1.40 -15.28 9.35
N HIS A 99 -2.19 -14.23 9.08
CA HIS A 99 -2.65 -13.32 10.11
C HIS A 99 -3.45 -14.04 11.20
N TYR A 100 -4.34 -14.98 10.85
CA TYR A 100 -5.10 -15.75 11.84
C TYR A 100 -4.19 -16.64 12.72
N ALA A 101 -3.12 -17.18 12.14
CA ALA A 101 -2.16 -18.01 12.86
C ALA A 101 -1.18 -17.18 13.72
N PHE A 102 -0.81 -15.98 13.25
CA PHE A 102 0.17 -15.08 13.86
C PHE A 102 -0.43 -13.66 13.98
N PRO A 103 -1.40 -13.46 14.90
CA PRO A 103 -2.18 -12.23 14.99
C PRO A 103 -1.41 -11.03 15.57
N ASN A 104 -0.16 -11.19 16.00
CA ASN A 104 0.68 -10.10 16.50
C ASN A 104 1.87 -9.81 15.58
N THR A 105 2.02 -10.57 14.50
CA THR A 105 3.11 -10.42 13.54
C THR A 105 2.72 -9.46 12.43
N LEU A 106 3.57 -8.47 12.15
CA LEU A 106 3.34 -7.54 11.06
C LEU A 106 3.50 -8.23 9.70
N GLN A 107 2.84 -7.71 8.68
CA GLN A 107 3.01 -8.19 7.30
C GLN A 107 3.35 -7.03 6.38
N PHE A 108 4.29 -7.24 5.46
CA PHE A 108 4.67 -6.24 4.45
C PHE A 108 4.72 -6.92 3.08
N MET A 109 4.11 -6.28 2.07
CA MET A 109 4.38 -6.61 0.68
C MET A 109 5.61 -5.80 0.25
N THR A 110 6.78 -6.42 0.30
CA THR A 110 8.08 -5.75 0.18
C THR A 110 8.54 -5.59 -1.27
N GLU A 111 8.06 -6.43 -2.17
CA GLU A 111 8.42 -6.37 -3.59
C GLU A 111 7.28 -6.81 -4.51
N CYS A 112 6.96 -5.93 -5.45
CA CYS A 112 6.15 -6.21 -6.62
C CYS A 112 6.71 -5.50 -7.83
N SER A 113 6.46 -6.05 -9.01
CA SER A 113 7.13 -5.58 -10.22
C SER A 113 6.15 -5.44 -11.37
N ASN A 114 6.34 -4.39 -12.16
CA ASN A 114 5.64 -4.21 -13.41
C ASN A 114 6.59 -4.52 -14.57
N TYR A 115 6.06 -5.19 -15.58
CA TYR A 115 6.81 -5.54 -16.78
C TYR A 115 6.51 -4.54 -17.91
N LEU A 116 7.28 -4.62 -19.00
CA LEU A 116 7.12 -3.80 -20.18
C LEU A 116 5.64 -3.53 -20.53
N PRO A 117 5.29 -2.29 -20.87
CA PRO A 117 3.91 -1.92 -21.09
C PRO A 117 3.31 -2.72 -22.24
N GLN A 118 2.20 -3.41 -21.99
CA GLN A 118 1.42 -4.04 -23.04
C GLN A 118 0.60 -2.99 -23.78
N SER A 119 0.91 -2.79 -25.06
CA SER A 119 0.20 -1.82 -25.91
C SER A 119 -1.30 -2.13 -25.98
N GLY A 120 -2.13 -1.09 -25.81
CA GLY A 120 -3.59 -1.19 -25.95
C GLY A 120 -4.34 -1.69 -24.73
N SER A 121 -3.68 -1.88 -23.58
CA SER A 121 -4.31 -2.28 -22.31
C SER A 121 -4.13 -1.24 -21.22
N TRP A 122 -5.09 -1.14 -20.31
CA TRP A 122 -4.94 -0.36 -19.08
C TRP A 122 -4.10 -1.14 -18.08
N ASN A 123 -3.05 -0.51 -17.55
CA ASN A 123 -2.15 -1.15 -16.60
C ASN A 123 -2.57 -0.82 -15.16
N PHE A 124 -3.08 -1.82 -14.44
CA PHE A 124 -3.50 -1.72 -13.03
C PHE A 124 -2.55 -2.43 -12.06
N GLU A 125 -1.35 -2.82 -12.50
CA GLU A 125 -0.43 -3.68 -11.75
C GLU A 125 -0.16 -3.16 -10.34
N VAL A 126 0.13 -1.86 -10.20
CA VAL A 126 0.35 -1.24 -8.89
C VAL A 126 -0.88 -1.39 -7.99
N ALA A 127 -2.09 -1.11 -8.50
CA ALA A 127 -3.29 -1.18 -7.70
C ALA A 127 -3.66 -2.64 -7.33
N SER A 128 -3.48 -3.58 -8.25
CA SER A 128 -3.65 -5.02 -8.03
C SER A 128 -2.67 -5.59 -6.99
N ASN A 129 -1.54 -4.93 -6.77
CA ASN A 129 -0.54 -5.34 -5.79
C ASN A 129 -0.52 -4.46 -4.53
N PHE A 130 -1.30 -3.38 -4.48
CA PHE A 130 -1.37 -2.49 -3.31
C PHE A 130 -2.65 -2.74 -2.50
N ILE A 131 -3.80 -2.85 -3.19
CA ILE A 131 -5.09 -3.01 -2.51
C ILE A 131 -5.19 -4.39 -1.83
N PRO A 132 -4.99 -5.53 -2.53
CA PRO A 132 -5.20 -6.83 -1.91
C PRO A 132 -4.31 -7.09 -0.69
N PRO A 133 -2.98 -6.88 -0.72
CA PRO A 133 -2.15 -7.12 0.48
C PRO A 133 -2.64 -6.32 1.69
N VAL A 134 -2.96 -5.04 1.51
CA VAL A 134 -3.44 -4.20 2.62
C VAL A 134 -4.79 -4.68 3.15
N THR A 135 -5.70 -5.12 2.28
CA THR A 135 -6.98 -5.72 2.71
C THR A 135 -6.83 -7.10 3.34
N HIS A 136 -5.70 -7.77 3.12
CA HIS A 136 -5.33 -9.06 3.71
C HIS A 136 -4.32 -8.94 4.88
N GLY A 137 -4.15 -7.74 5.44
CA GLY A 137 -3.40 -7.54 6.70
C GLY A 137 -1.98 -6.99 6.54
N ALA A 138 -1.55 -6.65 5.32
CA ALA A 138 -0.28 -5.95 5.11
C ALA A 138 -0.35 -4.52 5.66
N SER A 139 0.72 -4.08 6.31
CA SER A 139 0.91 -2.71 6.80
C SER A 139 1.45 -1.77 5.71
N ALA A 140 2.06 -2.30 4.65
CA ALA A 140 2.49 -1.56 3.47
C ALA A 140 2.64 -2.46 2.25
N ALA A 141 2.71 -1.83 1.07
CA ALA A 141 3.08 -2.45 -0.19
C ALA A 141 4.10 -1.57 -0.93
N ALA A 142 5.03 -2.21 -1.65
CA ALA A 142 6.06 -1.53 -2.42
C ALA A 142 6.21 -2.14 -3.82
N MET A 143 6.49 -1.28 -4.79
CA MET A 143 7.00 -1.70 -6.10
C MET A 143 8.53 -1.72 -6.06
N TRP A 144 9.14 -2.54 -6.92
CA TRP A 144 10.56 -2.83 -6.89
C TRP A 144 11.43 -1.65 -7.37
N VAL A 145 11.38 -1.34 -8.67
CA VAL A 145 12.29 -0.38 -9.27
C VAL A 145 11.68 1.02 -9.29
N MET A 146 12.30 1.97 -8.58
CA MET A 146 11.87 3.36 -8.61
C MET A 146 12.19 4.03 -9.96
N ALA A 147 13.38 3.78 -10.51
CA ALA A 147 13.80 4.40 -11.76
C ALA A 147 14.71 3.50 -12.59
N THR A 148 14.56 3.57 -13.92
CA THR A 148 15.44 2.92 -14.90
C THR A 148 15.89 3.93 -15.96
N ASP A 149 16.88 3.58 -16.78
CA ASP A 149 17.11 4.26 -18.06
C ASP A 149 16.06 3.84 -19.13
N GLN A 150 16.23 4.34 -20.36
CA GLN A 150 15.32 4.07 -21.49
C GLN A 150 15.37 2.61 -21.96
N GLU A 151 16.43 1.90 -21.61
CA GLU A 151 16.67 0.49 -21.90
C GLU A 151 16.26 -0.42 -20.72
N TYR A 152 15.57 0.13 -19.71
CA TYR A 152 15.11 -0.57 -18.50
C TYR A 152 16.24 -1.13 -17.63
N GLY A 153 17.41 -0.48 -17.67
CA GLY A 153 18.60 -0.82 -16.91
C GLY A 153 19.04 0.25 -15.90
N PRO A 154 20.26 0.09 -15.33
CA PRO A 154 21.15 -1.06 -15.50
C PRO A 154 20.64 -2.30 -14.74
N HIS A 155 20.81 -3.48 -15.32
CA HIS A 155 20.52 -4.75 -14.67
C HIS A 155 21.70 -5.73 -14.83
N SER A 156 21.77 -6.77 -13.98
CA SER A 156 22.80 -7.81 -14.12
C SER A 156 22.72 -8.45 -15.52
N PRO A 157 23.83 -8.54 -16.27
CA PRO A 157 23.83 -9.17 -17.60
C PRO A 157 23.78 -10.69 -17.53
N TYR A 158 23.93 -11.30 -16.34
CA TYR A 158 24.07 -12.74 -16.16
C TYR A 158 22.76 -13.45 -15.77
N GLY A 159 21.66 -12.71 -15.62
CA GLY A 159 20.38 -13.23 -15.14
C GLY A 159 19.50 -12.17 -14.46
N GLY A 160 19.89 -10.89 -14.53
CA GLY A 160 19.05 -9.81 -14.05
C GLY A 160 17.76 -9.70 -14.86
N CYS A 161 16.71 -9.31 -14.16
CA CYS A 161 15.39 -9.05 -14.66
C CYS A 161 15.40 -7.96 -15.76
N ALA A 162 15.27 -8.35 -17.03
CA ALA A 162 15.24 -7.44 -18.18
C ALA A 162 13.80 -7.03 -18.52
N GLY A 163 13.57 -5.72 -18.75
CA GLY A 163 12.25 -5.19 -19.14
C GLY A 163 11.34 -4.84 -17.97
N TYR A 164 11.89 -4.71 -16.76
CA TYR A 164 11.14 -4.24 -15.60
C TYR A 164 11.07 -2.72 -15.64
N GLN A 165 9.86 -2.19 -15.58
CA GLN A 165 9.64 -0.76 -15.75
C GLN A 165 9.81 -0.04 -14.41
N GLY A 166 10.62 1.02 -14.39
CA GLY A 166 10.65 1.93 -13.26
C GLY A 166 9.39 2.79 -13.15
N SER A 167 9.10 3.30 -11.95
CA SER A 167 8.15 4.43 -11.81
C SER A 167 8.60 5.67 -12.59
N VAL A 168 9.91 5.85 -12.74
CA VAL A 168 10.52 6.94 -13.50
C VAL A 168 11.47 6.38 -14.55
N ILE A 169 11.37 6.85 -15.79
CA ILE A 169 12.39 6.60 -16.83
C ILE A 169 13.30 7.81 -16.91
N VAL A 170 14.58 7.64 -16.61
CA VAL A 170 15.60 8.67 -16.72
C VAL A 170 16.09 8.71 -18.16
N ASN A 171 15.74 9.78 -18.88
CA ASN A 171 16.08 9.94 -20.30
C ASN A 171 17.46 10.60 -20.48
N SER A 172 17.87 11.44 -19.53
CA SER A 172 19.18 12.11 -19.52
C SER A 172 19.46 12.71 -18.14
N SER A 173 20.57 13.43 -17.99
CA SER A 173 20.91 14.17 -16.76
C SER A 173 19.91 15.27 -16.38
N THR A 174 19.01 15.66 -17.29
CA THR A 174 18.05 16.76 -17.07
C THR A 174 16.62 16.43 -17.45
N GLN A 175 16.36 15.21 -17.97
CA GLN A 175 15.03 14.82 -18.44
C GLN A 175 14.65 13.44 -17.92
N TYR A 176 13.39 13.32 -17.54
CA TYR A 176 12.79 12.06 -17.10
C TYR A 176 11.33 11.98 -17.54
N THR A 177 10.80 10.77 -17.59
CA THR A 177 9.40 10.45 -17.86
C THR A 177 8.80 9.81 -16.62
N LEU A 178 7.65 10.31 -16.18
CA LEU A 178 6.85 9.67 -15.14
C LEU A 178 5.96 8.61 -15.79
N THR A 179 6.08 7.35 -15.37
CA THR A 179 5.32 6.25 -15.94
C THR A 179 3.95 6.13 -15.29
N ASN A 180 3.12 5.21 -15.80
CA ASN A 180 1.85 4.83 -15.15
C ASN A 180 2.04 4.53 -13.65
N ASP A 181 3.11 3.82 -13.31
CA ASP A 181 3.39 3.39 -11.93
C ASP A 181 3.65 4.57 -11.00
N TYR A 182 4.33 5.62 -11.46
CA TYR A 182 4.50 6.83 -10.66
C TYR A 182 3.16 7.44 -10.26
N TYR A 183 2.25 7.59 -11.24
CA TYR A 183 0.94 8.17 -10.97
C TYR A 183 0.08 7.23 -10.12
N MET A 184 0.13 5.92 -10.37
CA MET A 184 -0.60 4.94 -9.55
C MET A 184 -0.10 4.90 -8.11
N VAL A 185 1.20 4.78 -7.87
CA VAL A 185 1.79 4.89 -6.52
C VAL A 185 1.40 6.22 -5.88
N GLY A 186 1.30 7.30 -6.66
CA GLY A 186 0.78 8.59 -6.23
C GLY A 186 -0.67 8.55 -5.72
N GLN A 187 -1.55 7.75 -6.32
CA GLN A 187 -2.95 7.57 -5.86
C GLN A 187 -3.05 6.94 -4.47
N PHE A 188 -2.00 6.23 -4.02
CA PHE A 188 -1.94 5.68 -2.67
C PHE A 188 -1.14 6.59 -1.73
N SER A 189 0.14 6.81 -2.04
CA SER A 189 1.09 7.50 -1.15
C SER A 189 0.73 8.96 -0.82
N ARG A 190 -0.01 9.64 -1.70
CA ARG A 190 -0.47 11.01 -1.44
C ARG A 190 -1.60 11.07 -0.40
N PHE A 191 -2.43 10.03 -0.33
CA PHE A 191 -3.70 10.05 0.41
C PHE A 191 -3.72 9.11 1.62
N VAL A 192 -2.88 8.07 1.62
CA VAL A 192 -2.65 7.16 2.75
C VAL A 192 -1.39 7.60 3.50
N ARG A 193 -1.55 8.05 4.75
CA ARG A 193 -0.45 8.55 5.57
C ARG A 193 0.20 7.44 6.40
N ARG A 194 1.46 7.65 6.79
CA ARG A 194 2.11 6.76 7.75
C ARG A 194 1.31 6.76 9.05
N GLY A 195 0.93 5.57 9.49
CA GLY A 195 0.11 5.37 10.67
C GLY A 195 -1.39 5.42 10.45
N SER A 196 -1.84 5.41 9.19
CA SER A 196 -3.23 5.13 8.88
C SER A 196 -3.61 3.72 9.30
N VAL A 197 -4.88 3.56 9.63
CA VAL A 197 -5.48 2.31 10.05
C VAL A 197 -6.45 1.84 8.96
N SER A 198 -6.31 0.61 8.48
CA SER A 198 -7.17 0.04 7.45
C SER A 198 -8.45 -0.53 8.05
N TYR A 199 -9.57 -0.32 7.37
CA TYR A 199 -10.89 -0.78 7.75
C TYR A 199 -11.48 -1.63 6.64
N ARG A 200 -12.19 -2.69 7.05
CA ARG A 200 -12.88 -3.60 6.17
C ARG A 200 -14.12 -2.92 5.60
N ILE A 201 -14.33 -3.08 4.29
CA ILE A 201 -15.60 -2.72 3.66
C ILE A 201 -16.64 -3.77 4.04
N LEU A 202 -17.75 -3.32 4.62
CA LEU A 202 -18.91 -4.14 4.93
C LEU A 202 -19.92 -3.99 3.79
N GLY A 203 -20.34 -5.10 3.17
CA GLY A 203 -21.30 -5.12 2.05
C GLY A 203 -20.69 -5.50 0.70
N ASP A 204 -21.49 -5.38 -0.35
CA ASP A 204 -21.14 -5.76 -1.72
C ASP A 204 -20.34 -4.64 -2.41
N GLY A 205 -19.09 -4.46 -2.00
CA GLY A 205 -18.21 -3.38 -2.48
C GLY A 205 -16.93 -3.82 -3.19
N ASN A 206 -16.70 -5.13 -3.27
CA ASN A 206 -15.57 -5.72 -4.01
C ASN A 206 -16.11 -6.77 -4.97
N GLU A 207 -15.68 -6.73 -6.22
CA GLU A 207 -16.00 -7.71 -7.26
C GLU A 207 -14.71 -8.28 -7.87
N GLY A 208 -14.66 -9.60 -8.06
CA GLY A 208 -13.50 -10.35 -8.54
C GLY A 208 -12.64 -10.94 -7.41
N ASP A 209 -11.52 -11.60 -7.75
CA ASP A 209 -10.61 -12.31 -6.84
C ASP A 209 -9.12 -11.89 -6.90
N ALA A 210 -8.84 -10.74 -7.53
CA ALA A 210 -7.55 -10.14 -7.84
C ALA A 210 -6.78 -10.84 -8.95
N ARG A 211 -7.37 -11.87 -9.57
CA ARG A 211 -6.72 -12.73 -10.56
C ARG A 211 -7.29 -12.61 -11.97
N GLN A 212 -8.28 -11.73 -12.18
CA GLN A 212 -9.02 -11.63 -13.43
C GLN A 212 -9.01 -10.20 -13.97
N ASP A 213 -8.97 -10.10 -15.30
CA ASP A 213 -9.35 -8.88 -16.00
C ASP A 213 -10.85 -8.69 -15.76
N ASN A 214 -11.28 -7.56 -15.20
CA ASN A 214 -12.66 -7.18 -14.82
C ASN A 214 -13.00 -7.34 -13.32
N GLN A 215 -12.69 -6.31 -12.55
CA GLN A 215 -12.83 -6.26 -11.10
C GLN A 215 -13.15 -4.85 -10.59
N PHE A 216 -13.69 -4.80 -9.38
CA PHE A 216 -13.84 -3.58 -8.62
C PHE A 216 -13.23 -3.82 -7.23
N TYR A 217 -12.15 -3.11 -6.88
CA TYR A 217 -11.53 -3.24 -5.56
C TYR A 217 -11.48 -1.95 -4.80
N THR A 218 -11.69 -2.09 -3.51
CA THR A 218 -11.67 -1.00 -2.57
C THR A 218 -10.76 -1.32 -1.39
N MET A 219 -9.91 -0.37 -1.03
CA MET A 219 -9.34 -0.28 0.31
C MET A 219 -9.82 1.00 0.99
N THR A 220 -10.00 0.93 2.31
CA THR A 220 -10.36 2.10 3.11
C THR A 220 -9.41 2.20 4.29
N VAL A 221 -8.84 3.39 4.47
CA VAL A 221 -7.99 3.67 5.63
C VAL A 221 -8.43 4.96 6.30
N ARG A 222 -8.25 5.03 7.62
CA ARG A 222 -8.37 6.25 8.40
C ARG A 222 -6.99 6.78 8.72
N ASN A 223 -6.70 7.98 8.24
CA ASN A 223 -5.44 8.67 8.49
C ASN A 223 -5.30 9.13 9.95
N PRO A 224 -4.07 9.44 10.41
CA PRO A 224 -3.84 9.96 11.77
C PRO A 224 -4.57 11.29 12.07
N ASP A 225 -4.85 12.10 11.05
CA ASP A 225 -5.65 13.32 11.16
C ASP A 225 -7.17 13.04 11.18
N SER A 226 -7.55 11.77 11.29
CA SER A 226 -8.92 11.25 11.26
C SER A 226 -9.65 11.37 9.91
N SER A 227 -9.02 11.89 8.86
CA SER A 227 -9.57 11.84 7.50
C SER A 227 -9.64 10.39 6.99
N TRP A 228 -10.55 10.13 6.06
CA TRP A 228 -10.65 8.82 5.41
C TRP A 228 -10.08 8.89 4.01
N ALA A 229 -9.31 7.88 3.61
CA ALA A 229 -8.96 7.63 2.22
C ALA A 229 -9.62 6.32 1.79
N VAL A 230 -10.53 6.42 0.82
CA VAL A 230 -11.18 5.29 0.16
C VAL A 230 -10.62 5.22 -1.25
N ILE A 231 -9.86 4.17 -1.56
CA ILE A 231 -9.21 4.01 -2.87
C ILE A 231 -9.92 2.88 -3.60
N MET A 232 -10.45 3.21 -4.78
CA MET A 232 -11.23 2.30 -5.62
C MET A 232 -10.54 2.09 -6.96
N THR A 233 -10.36 0.85 -7.37
CA THR A 233 -9.97 0.46 -8.72
C THR A 233 -11.21 -0.04 -9.44
N ASN A 234 -11.55 0.55 -10.57
CA ASN A 234 -12.63 0.10 -11.44
C ASN A 234 -12.05 -0.27 -12.81
N ASN A 235 -12.04 -1.56 -13.14
CA ASN A 235 -11.80 -2.03 -14.50
C ASN A 235 -12.90 -3.01 -14.95
N ILE A 236 -14.12 -2.87 -14.43
CA ILE A 236 -15.25 -3.77 -14.68
C ILE A 236 -15.95 -3.54 -16.04
N GLY A 237 -15.35 -2.74 -16.93
CA GLY A 237 -15.89 -2.43 -18.25
C GLY A 237 -17.05 -1.44 -18.26
N SER A 238 -17.44 -0.89 -17.11
CA SER A 238 -18.51 0.12 -16.99
C SER A 238 -18.31 1.04 -15.78
N ASP A 239 -18.87 2.25 -15.85
CA ASP A 239 -18.90 3.19 -14.73
C ASP A 239 -19.75 2.60 -13.60
N GLN A 240 -19.29 2.77 -12.36
CA GLN A 240 -19.98 2.25 -11.17
C GLN A 240 -20.48 3.40 -10.30
N ASP A 241 -21.77 3.40 -9.97
CA ASP A 241 -22.32 4.28 -8.94
C ASP A 241 -22.07 3.66 -7.57
N VAL A 242 -21.30 4.37 -6.74
CA VAL A 242 -20.84 3.89 -5.44
C VAL A 242 -21.49 4.71 -4.33
N VAL A 243 -21.88 4.03 -3.26
CA VAL A 243 -22.29 4.64 -1.99
C VAL A 243 -21.41 4.09 -0.87
N VAL A 244 -20.68 4.98 -0.20
CA VAL A 244 -19.84 4.68 0.96
C VAL A 244 -20.55 5.19 2.20
N GLY A 245 -21.08 4.28 3.01
CA GLY A 245 -21.70 4.60 4.30
C GLY A 245 -20.79 4.30 5.47
N PHE A 246 -20.90 5.10 6.54
CA PHE A 246 -20.19 4.87 7.79
C PHE A 246 -21.20 4.55 8.90
N ASN A 247 -20.87 3.56 9.75
CA ASN A 247 -21.70 3.15 10.88
C ASN A 247 -23.16 2.80 10.49
N ASN A 248 -23.37 2.15 9.34
CA ASN A 248 -24.70 1.76 8.82
C ASN A 248 -25.75 2.89 8.87
N SER A 249 -25.29 4.15 8.85
CA SER A 249 -26.15 5.32 8.92
C SER A 249 -26.54 5.72 7.50
N GLU A 250 -27.84 5.71 7.21
CA GLU A 250 -28.38 6.24 5.96
C GLU A 250 -28.18 7.77 5.81
N THR A 251 -27.73 8.45 6.88
CA THR A 251 -27.50 9.90 6.87
C THR A 251 -26.02 10.29 6.83
N ASP A 252 -25.11 9.31 6.87
CA ASP A 252 -23.65 9.54 6.81
C ASP A 252 -23.06 8.73 5.66
N MET A 253 -23.43 9.14 4.45
CA MET A 253 -23.05 8.48 3.20
C MET A 253 -22.43 9.46 2.22
N TRP A 254 -21.49 8.94 1.44
CA TRP A 254 -20.85 9.61 0.32
C TRP A 254 -21.16 8.83 -0.93
N GLN A 255 -21.63 9.50 -1.97
CA GLN A 255 -22.00 8.85 -3.21
C GLN A 255 -21.38 9.55 -4.41
N GLY A 256 -21.13 8.78 -5.46
CA GLY A 256 -20.56 9.28 -6.70
C GLY A 256 -20.28 8.16 -7.67
N THR A 257 -20.00 8.54 -8.90
CA THR A 257 -19.65 7.60 -9.96
C THR A 257 -18.14 7.41 -10.00
N VAL A 258 -17.70 6.15 -10.02
CA VAL A 258 -16.32 5.74 -10.29
C VAL A 258 -16.24 5.32 -11.75
N PRO A 259 -15.60 6.11 -12.64
CA PRO A 259 -15.56 5.79 -14.06
C PRO A 259 -14.82 4.48 -14.35
N ASN A 260 -15.17 3.81 -15.44
CA ASN A 260 -14.45 2.63 -15.91
C ASN A 260 -12.97 2.96 -16.20
N ALA A 261 -12.13 1.96 -16.02
CA ALA A 261 -10.69 2.00 -16.24
C ALA A 261 -9.96 3.08 -15.41
N THR A 262 -10.30 3.18 -14.12
CA THR A 262 -9.70 4.17 -13.22
C THR A 262 -9.23 3.58 -11.89
N VAL A 263 -8.29 4.27 -11.27
CA VAL A 263 -7.99 4.16 -9.84
C VAL A 263 -8.27 5.54 -9.23
N VAL A 264 -9.24 5.61 -8.31
CA VAL A 264 -9.73 6.86 -7.76
C VAL A 264 -9.63 6.84 -6.24
N PRO A 265 -8.84 7.74 -5.64
CA PRO A 265 -8.89 8.02 -4.21
C PRO A 265 -9.97 9.06 -3.91
N TRP A 266 -10.85 8.75 -2.96
CA TRP A 266 -11.68 9.72 -2.27
C TRP A 266 -11.05 10.07 -0.93
N LEU A 267 -10.72 11.35 -0.74
CA LEU A 267 -10.31 11.88 0.57
C LEU A 267 -11.53 12.51 1.23
N LEU A 268 -12.07 11.84 2.24
CA LEU A 268 -13.25 12.29 2.97
C LEU A 268 -12.82 12.95 4.28
N PRO A 269 -13.51 14.00 4.73
CA PRO A 269 -13.20 14.66 5.98
C PRO A 269 -13.33 13.68 7.17
N PRO A 270 -12.75 14.03 8.33
CA PRO A 270 -13.10 13.36 9.57
C PRO A 270 -14.60 13.50 9.80
N GLN A 271 -15.36 12.45 9.52
CA GLN A 271 -16.77 12.44 9.86
C GLN A 271 -16.88 12.30 11.37
N GLY A 272 -17.53 13.26 12.02
CA GLY A 272 -18.57 12.89 12.98
C GLY A 272 -19.79 12.54 12.14
N VAL A 273 -20.51 11.48 12.49
CA VAL A 273 -21.72 11.04 11.77
C VAL A 273 -22.59 12.24 11.38
N GLY A 274 -22.67 12.55 10.07
CA GLY A 274 -23.55 13.59 9.52
C GLY A 274 -22.93 14.96 9.26
N ALA A 275 -22.38 15.15 8.06
CA ALA A 275 -22.47 16.43 7.36
C ALA A 275 -22.35 16.20 5.84
N ALA A 276 -23.23 16.86 5.08
CA ALA A 276 -23.32 16.72 3.63
C ALA A 276 -21.99 17.06 2.92
N PRO A 277 -21.71 16.45 1.75
CA PRO A 277 -20.47 16.67 1.02
C PRO A 277 -20.24 18.15 0.68
N PRO A 278 -19.01 18.69 0.82
CA PRO A 278 -18.64 19.88 0.08
C PRO A 278 -18.62 19.54 -1.42
N ALA A 279 -19.08 20.47 -2.24
CA ALA A 279 -19.07 20.32 -3.70
C ALA A 279 -17.67 19.96 -4.21
N ALA A 280 -17.63 19.03 -5.18
CA ALA A 280 -16.39 18.54 -5.77
C ALA A 280 -15.48 19.70 -6.23
N PRO A 281 -14.19 19.71 -5.87
CA PRO A 281 -13.26 20.79 -6.23
C PRO A 281 -12.87 20.81 -7.72
N TYR A 282 -13.45 19.94 -8.54
CA TYR A 282 -13.16 19.84 -9.97
C TYR A 282 -14.45 20.00 -10.75
N ALA A 283 -14.69 21.23 -11.23
CA ALA A 283 -15.63 21.44 -12.31
C ALA A 283 -15.04 20.81 -13.57
N ASN A 284 -15.69 19.77 -14.09
CA ASN A 284 -15.40 19.27 -15.43
C ASN A 284 -15.57 20.45 -16.40
N GLY A 285 -14.46 20.85 -17.04
CA GLY A 285 -14.51 21.78 -18.15
C GLY A 285 -15.23 21.12 -19.31
N THR A 286 -16.55 21.31 -19.41
CA THR A 286 -17.32 20.92 -20.58
C THR A 286 -16.86 21.73 -21.78
N ALA A 287 -16.32 21.03 -22.78
CA ALA A 287 -16.10 21.56 -24.11
C ALA A 287 -17.43 22.12 -24.66
N SER A 288 -17.36 23.37 -25.13
CA SER A 288 -18.45 24.09 -25.78
C SER A 288 -18.82 23.41 -27.10
N THR A 289 -20.03 22.86 -27.17
CA THR A 289 -20.76 22.68 -28.43
C THR A 289 -22.01 23.54 -28.42
N THR A 290 -21.92 24.66 -29.15
CA THR A 290 -23.05 25.50 -29.53
C THR A 290 -24.00 24.75 -30.45
N GLN A 291 -25.27 24.59 -30.07
CA GLN A 291 -26.41 24.68 -30.99
C GLN A 291 -27.68 25.01 -30.20
N GLY A 292 -28.41 26.03 -30.65
CA GLY A 292 -29.58 26.60 -29.96
C GLY A 292 -30.92 26.03 -30.39
N GLY A 293 -31.97 26.42 -29.66
CA GLY A 293 -33.35 26.42 -30.17
C GLY A 293 -34.43 25.95 -29.19
N SER A 294 -35.07 26.92 -28.53
CA SER A 294 -36.49 27.04 -28.09
C SER A 294 -37.34 25.83 -27.66
N GLY A 295 -38.05 25.97 -26.53
CA GLY A 295 -39.39 25.37 -26.38
C GLY A 295 -39.95 25.10 -24.96
N VAL A 296 -40.49 26.15 -24.31
CA VAL A 296 -41.70 26.27 -23.45
C VAL A 296 -42.34 25.03 -22.74
N GLY A 297 -42.66 25.20 -21.43
CA GLY A 297 -43.82 24.56 -20.73
C GLY A 297 -43.47 23.87 -19.41
N ALA A 298 -43.51 24.54 -18.24
CA ALA A 298 -44.65 24.72 -17.33
C ALA A 298 -45.01 23.53 -16.41
N VAL A 299 -45.17 23.87 -15.11
CA VAL A 299 -46.06 23.33 -14.06
C VAL A 299 -45.36 22.65 -12.85
N CYS A 300 -45.53 23.31 -11.70
CA CYS A 300 -45.30 22.87 -10.33
C CYS A 300 -46.51 22.12 -9.77
N SER A 301 -46.27 21.22 -8.79
CA SER A 301 -47.14 20.67 -7.71
C SER A 301 -46.72 19.21 -7.48
N THR A 302 -46.62 18.61 -6.29
CA THR A 302 -47.05 18.96 -4.93
C THR A 302 -46.31 18.01 -3.97
N ALA A 303 -45.96 18.50 -2.79
CA ALA A 303 -45.48 17.70 -1.68
C ALA A 303 -46.61 16.82 -1.09
N SER A 304 -46.28 15.59 -0.73
CA SER A 304 -47.11 14.76 0.14
C SER A 304 -46.23 14.11 1.19
N THR A 305 -46.37 14.60 2.41
CA THR A 305 -45.85 14.05 3.65
C THR A 305 -46.68 12.83 4.06
N SER A 306 -46.02 11.71 4.34
CA SER A 306 -46.59 10.61 5.11
C SER A 306 -45.61 10.21 6.20
N SER A 307 -46.02 10.46 7.44
CA SER A 307 -45.38 10.05 8.68
C SER A 307 -45.75 8.60 9.01
N SER A 308 -44.76 7.77 9.33
CA SER A 308 -44.95 6.56 10.12
C SER A 308 -43.78 6.35 11.08
N SER A 309 -44.12 6.11 12.34
CA SER A 309 -43.27 6.11 13.52
C SER A 309 -42.60 4.75 13.78
N SER A 310 -41.30 4.85 14.07
CA SER A 310 -40.49 4.10 15.05
C SER A 310 -40.49 2.56 15.07
N SER A 311 -39.31 2.00 14.82
CA SER A 311 -38.67 1.04 15.74
C SER A 311 -37.16 1.23 15.66
N SER A 312 -36.58 1.90 16.65
CA SER A 312 -35.15 2.06 16.83
C SER A 312 -34.54 0.75 17.31
N ALA A 313 -34.00 -0.03 16.38
CA ALA A 313 -32.96 -0.99 16.70
C ALA A 313 -31.63 -0.23 16.64
N SER A 314 -31.04 0.05 17.80
CA SER A 314 -29.64 0.48 17.88
C SER A 314 -28.78 -0.73 17.51
N SER A 315 -28.52 -0.90 16.22
CA SER A 315 -27.33 -1.61 15.78
C SER A 315 -26.16 -0.64 15.97
N THR A 316 -25.41 -0.80 17.05
CA THR A 316 -24.03 -0.30 17.08
C THR A 316 -23.25 -1.08 16.03
N SER A 317 -23.29 -0.60 14.79
CA SER A 317 -22.41 -1.08 13.73
C SER A 317 -21.02 -0.54 14.02
N THR A 318 -20.13 -1.43 14.41
CA THR A 318 -18.73 -1.11 14.64
C THR A 318 -17.99 -1.11 13.31
N LEU A 319 -17.30 -0.02 13.00
CA LEU A 319 -16.27 -0.01 11.95
C LEU A 319 -15.31 -1.17 12.21
N GLU A 320 -15.24 -2.13 11.28
CA GLU A 320 -14.37 -3.29 11.42
C GLU A 320 -12.99 -2.94 10.87
N LEU A 321 -11.96 -3.14 11.70
CA LEU A 321 -10.58 -2.99 11.27
C LEU A 321 -10.20 -4.13 10.33
N VAL A 322 -9.42 -3.83 9.27
CA VAL A 322 -8.58 -4.89 8.72
C VAL A 322 -7.57 -5.22 9.83
N PRO A 323 -7.50 -6.49 10.27
CA PRO A 323 -6.75 -6.83 11.47
C PRO A 323 -5.30 -6.33 11.45
N LYS A 324 -4.89 -5.68 12.56
CA LYS A 324 -3.51 -5.21 12.85
C LYS A 324 -2.91 -4.22 11.85
N THR A 325 -3.72 -3.43 11.17
CA THR A 325 -3.24 -2.27 10.40
C THR A 325 -3.01 -1.01 11.24
N THR A 326 -2.99 -1.13 12.57
CA THR A 326 -2.78 -0.01 13.52
C THR A 326 -1.31 0.24 13.86
N HIS A 327 -0.40 -0.58 13.37
CA HIS A 327 1.02 -0.49 13.74
C HIS A 327 1.73 0.58 12.91
N THR A 328 2.41 1.48 13.60
CA THR A 328 3.20 2.53 12.97
C THR A 328 4.65 2.29 13.35
N ILE A 329 5.54 2.11 12.36
CA ILE A 329 6.97 2.27 12.63
C ILE A 329 7.13 3.76 13.01
N ALA A 330 7.73 4.10 14.15
CA ALA A 330 7.99 5.50 14.47
C ALA A 330 9.04 6.08 13.50
N SER A 331 8.82 7.28 12.96
CA SER A 331 9.89 8.05 12.32
C SER A 331 10.70 8.72 13.44
N SER A 332 11.99 8.44 13.58
CA SER A 332 12.79 9.26 14.49
C SER A 332 12.84 10.68 13.93
N ALA A 333 12.50 11.69 14.74
CA ALA A 333 12.74 13.07 14.37
C ALA A 333 14.26 13.27 14.20
N PRO A 334 14.72 14.03 13.20
CA PRO A 334 16.14 14.35 13.08
C PRO A 334 16.58 15.09 14.35
N THR A 335 17.52 14.50 15.10
CA THR A 335 18.14 15.14 16.24
C THR A 335 18.89 16.39 15.76
N SER A 336 18.40 17.57 16.09
CA SER A 336 19.13 18.83 15.91
C SER A 336 20.30 18.85 16.89
N SER A 337 21.48 18.38 16.47
CA SER A 337 22.70 18.64 17.23
C SER A 337 23.12 20.09 16.97
N SER A 338 22.81 20.97 17.92
CA SER A 338 23.43 22.28 18.01
C SER A 338 24.93 22.08 18.24
N HIS A 339 25.74 22.21 17.19
CA HIS A 339 27.18 22.40 17.34
C HIS A 339 27.41 23.78 17.97
N GLY A 340 27.54 23.81 19.29
CA GLY A 340 28.14 24.91 20.02
C GLY A 340 29.61 24.99 19.64
N THR A 341 30.02 26.08 19.01
CA THR A 341 31.42 26.44 18.84
C THR A 341 31.98 26.87 20.18
N SER A 342 32.89 26.07 20.75
CA SER A 342 33.78 26.48 21.84
C SER A 342 35.21 26.00 21.54
N ASP A 343 36.07 27.01 21.38
CA ASP A 343 37.47 27.11 21.81
C ASP A 343 38.59 26.37 21.07
N ASP A 344 39.45 27.22 20.46
CA ASP A 344 40.91 27.25 20.56
C ASP A 344 41.58 26.12 21.35
N VAL A 345 42.44 25.32 20.70
CA VAL A 345 43.77 24.94 21.22
C VAL A 345 44.75 24.64 20.07
N ASP A 346 45.88 25.36 20.12
CA ASP A 346 47.21 25.17 19.54
C ASP A 346 47.59 23.78 18.95
N GLU A 347 48.17 23.81 17.74
CA GLU A 347 48.80 22.68 17.05
C GLU A 347 50.34 22.85 17.04
N PRO A 348 51.16 21.92 17.57
CA PRO A 348 52.59 21.93 17.32
C PRO A 348 52.98 21.02 16.15
N ARG A 349 53.60 21.65 15.14
CA ARG A 349 54.28 21.02 14.00
C ARG A 349 55.29 19.94 14.42
N MET A 350 55.17 18.73 13.88
CA MET A 350 56.30 17.79 13.78
C MET A 350 57.02 17.94 12.44
N ARG A 351 58.34 18.16 12.53
CA ARG A 351 59.29 18.13 11.41
C ARG A 351 59.59 16.69 11.01
N GLN A 352 59.72 16.48 9.71
CA GLN A 352 60.36 15.32 9.10
C GLN A 352 61.84 15.24 9.49
N GLY A 353 62.29 14.00 9.76
CA GLY A 353 63.67 13.56 9.86
C GLY A 353 63.75 12.13 9.35
#